data_AF-A0A847K4T4-F1
#
_entry.id   AF-A0A847K4T4-F1
#
_cell.length_a   1.000
_cell.length_b   1.000
_cell.length_c   1.000
_cell.angle_alpha   90.00
_cell.angle_beta   90.00
_cell.angle_gamma   90.00
#
_symmetry.space_group_name_H-M   'P 1'
#
loop_
_entity.id
_entity.type
_entity.pdbx_description
1 polymer ?
#
loop_
_entity_poly.entity_id
_entity_poly.type
_entity_poly.pdbx_seq_one_letter_code
_entity_poly.pdbx_strand_id
1 'polypeptide(L)'
;MARNNDQFGDIDRQWEEYSRQIREQGPGSPANSRPAGPRDWTPPEIDEYFDPAELPSADPVSRPSNASGAKRFFIVGILCLAIVVAGFWGLISLPKFVMTLFAIGGVASFVAAVFFNAPHESDPDDDGARL
;
A
#
# COMPACT_ATOMS: atom_id res chain seq x y z
N MET A 1 -14.91 35.61 41.77
CA MET A 1 -14.18 34.78 40.77
C MET A 1 -14.42 35.37 39.39
N ALA A 2 -13.48 36.16 38.86
CA ALA A 2 -13.55 36.76 37.53
C ALA A 2 -12.12 37.09 37.04
N ARG A 3 -11.33 36.06 36.70
CA ARG A 3 -9.91 36.20 36.28
C ARG A 3 -9.49 35.14 35.23
N ASN A 4 -10.34 34.90 34.22
CA ASN A 4 -10.02 33.93 33.15
C ASN A 4 -10.21 34.45 31.72
N ASN A 5 -10.63 35.71 31.51
CA ASN A 5 -10.84 36.24 30.16
C ASN A 5 -9.65 37.01 29.57
N ASP A 6 -8.67 37.41 30.38
CA ASP A 6 -7.54 38.21 29.89
C ASP A 6 -6.45 37.34 29.23
N GLN A 7 -6.38 36.05 29.59
CA GLN A 7 -5.30 35.16 29.12
C GLN A 7 -5.43 34.76 27.65
N PHE A 8 -6.65 34.76 27.09
CA PHE A 8 -6.88 34.43 25.68
C PHE A 8 -6.51 35.60 24.75
N GLY A 9 -6.71 36.85 25.19
CA GLY A 9 -6.33 38.03 24.41
C GLY A 9 -4.81 38.17 24.22
N ASP A 10 -4.03 37.69 25.19
CA ASP A 10 -2.57 37.70 25.10
C ASP A 10 -2.03 36.66 24.10
N ILE A 11 -2.69 35.49 23.98
CA ILE A 11 -2.29 34.43 23.05
C ILE A 11 -2.52 34.87 21.60
N ASP A 12 -3.67 35.50 21.33
CA ASP A 12 -3.98 35.98 19.97
C ASP A 12 -3.03 37.11 19.55
N ARG A 13 -2.68 38.01 20.47
CA ARG A 13 -1.71 39.08 20.22
C ARG A 13 -0.29 38.54 19.97
N GLN A 14 0.13 37.51 20.71
CA GLN A 14 1.41 36.83 20.47
C GLN A 14 1.44 36.13 19.11
N TRP A 15 0.33 35.53 18.68
CA TRP A 15 0.24 34.91 17.35
C TRP A 15 0.27 35.93 16.21
N GLU A 16 -0.38 37.09 16.37
CA GLU A 16 -0.34 38.17 15.39
C GLU A 16 1.07 38.77 15.25
N GLU A 17 1.78 38.97 16.36
CA GLU A 17 3.16 39.46 16.35
C GLU A 17 4.13 38.44 15.71
N TYR A 18 3.99 37.16 16.05
CA TYR A 18 4.81 36.09 15.47
C TYR A 18 4.59 35.91 13.96
N SER A 19 3.33 35.93 13.53
CA SER A 19 2.98 35.83 12.10
C SER A 19 3.41 37.05 11.30
N ARG A 20 3.44 38.24 11.92
CA ARG A 20 4.02 39.45 11.32
C ARG A 20 5.54 39.32 11.17
N GLN A 21 6.26 38.82 12.18
CA GLN A 21 7.70 38.57 12.10
C GLN A 21 8.08 37.58 10.99
N ILE A 22 7.35 36.47 10.85
CA ILE A 22 7.60 35.50 9.76
C ILE A 22 7.39 36.14 8.38
N ARG A 23 6.36 36.98 8.24
CA ARG A 23 6.04 37.61 6.96
C ARG A 23 7.05 38.70 6.58
N GLU A 24 7.57 39.42 7.57
CA GLU A 24 8.60 40.46 7.38
C GLU A 24 10.00 39.87 7.12
N GLN A 25 10.30 38.65 7.58
CA GLN A 25 11.61 38.04 7.41
C GLN A 25 11.92 37.56 5.98
N GLY A 26 10.91 37.40 5.11
CA GLY A 26 11.07 37.06 3.69
C GLY A 26 11.80 35.73 3.43
N PRO A 27 11.75 35.18 2.20
CA PRO A 27 12.36 33.88 1.88
C PRO A 27 13.90 33.89 1.80
N GLY A 28 14.57 34.93 2.30
CA GLY A 28 15.99 35.22 2.01
C GLY A 28 16.87 35.63 3.19
N SER A 29 16.38 35.57 4.44
CA SER A 29 17.26 35.82 5.60
C SER A 29 18.08 34.56 5.95
N PRO A 30 19.43 34.63 6.01
CA PRO A 30 20.30 33.51 6.37
C PRO A 30 20.31 33.19 7.89
N ALA A 31 19.20 33.39 8.57
CA ALA A 31 19.10 33.32 10.03
C ALA A 31 18.14 32.21 10.53
N ASN A 32 17.98 31.13 9.76
CA ASN A 32 17.40 29.88 10.26
C ASN A 32 18.51 28.83 10.49
N SER A 33 19.50 29.19 11.31
CA SER A 33 20.28 28.18 12.04
C SER A 33 19.45 27.67 13.22
N ARG A 34 18.31 27.03 12.92
CA ARG A 34 17.75 26.09 13.89
C ARG A 34 18.80 24.98 14.06
N PRO A 35 19.22 24.64 15.28
CA PRO A 35 20.07 23.47 15.47
C PRO A 35 19.31 22.28 14.92
N ALA A 36 19.86 21.65 13.88
CA ALA A 36 19.29 20.47 13.26
C ALA A 36 19.05 19.44 14.37
N GLY A 37 17.79 19.23 14.72
CA GLY A 37 17.42 18.20 15.67
C GLY A 37 17.72 16.84 15.06
N PRO A 38 17.75 15.76 15.86
CA PRO A 38 17.93 14.38 15.35
C PRO A 38 16.86 13.92 14.34
N ARG A 39 15.90 14.77 13.99
CA ARG A 39 14.81 14.57 13.03
C ARG A 39 14.83 15.54 11.85
N ASP A 40 15.75 16.50 11.83
CA ASP A 40 15.85 17.44 10.72
C ASP A 40 16.66 16.76 9.62
N TRP A 41 15.94 16.26 8.62
CA TRP A 41 16.55 15.67 7.43
C TRP A 41 17.36 16.75 6.70
N THR A 42 18.68 16.59 6.67
CA THR A 42 19.55 17.37 5.80
C THR A 42 19.50 16.74 4.41
N PRO A 43 19.11 17.48 3.35
CA PRO A 43 19.26 16.99 2.00
C PRO A 43 20.73 16.62 1.76
N PRO A 44 21.04 15.50 1.09
CA PRO A 44 22.41 15.22 0.69
C PRO A 44 22.93 16.39 -0.15
N GLU A 45 24.18 16.79 0.07
CA GLU A 45 24.89 17.72 -0.81
C GLU A 45 24.83 17.10 -2.22
N ILE A 46 24.16 17.79 -3.15
CA ILE A 46 23.86 17.28 -4.50
C ILE A 46 25.13 17.40 -5.37
N ASP A 47 26.23 16.84 -4.87
CA ASP A 47 27.54 16.90 -5.52
C ASP A 47 27.78 15.66 -6.40
N GLU A 48 27.00 14.60 -6.18
CA GLU A 48 27.02 13.39 -7.00
C GLU A 48 25.86 13.43 -8.00
N TYR A 49 26.20 13.59 -9.28
CA TYR A 49 25.28 13.41 -10.38
C TYR A 49 24.78 11.96 -10.35
N PHE A 50 23.56 11.76 -9.85
CA PHE A 50 22.91 10.45 -9.89
C PHE A 50 22.66 10.07 -11.35
N ASP A 51 23.47 9.16 -11.89
CA ASP A 51 23.24 8.56 -13.21
C ASP A 51 22.40 7.29 -13.03
N PRO A 52 21.12 7.29 -13.47
CA PRO A 52 20.28 6.09 -13.43
C PRO A 52 20.88 4.91 -14.23
N ALA A 53 21.82 5.17 -15.15
CA ALA A 53 22.51 4.13 -15.91
C ALA A 53 23.61 3.40 -15.11
N GLU A 54 24.07 3.97 -13.99
CA GLU A 54 25.03 3.33 -13.08
C GLU A 54 24.36 2.40 -12.06
N LEU A 55 23.02 2.42 -11.98
CA LEU A 55 22.29 1.46 -11.17
C LEU A 55 22.55 0.04 -11.72
N PRO A 56 22.92 -0.93 -10.85
CA PRO A 56 23.00 -2.31 -11.27
C PRO A 56 21.65 -2.71 -11.87
N SER A 57 21.67 -3.42 -12.99
CA SER A 57 20.46 -4.00 -13.56
C SER A 57 19.89 -4.98 -12.53
N ALA A 58 18.91 -4.52 -11.76
CA ALA A 58 18.18 -5.37 -10.84
C ALA A 58 17.29 -6.27 -11.69
N ASP A 59 17.73 -7.50 -11.90
CA ASP A 59 16.82 -8.54 -12.35
C ASP A 59 15.69 -8.65 -11.30
N PRO A 60 14.42 -8.69 -11.73
CA PRO A 60 13.32 -8.83 -10.78
C PRO A 60 13.52 -10.13 -10.00
N VAL A 61 13.79 -10.01 -8.70
CA VAL A 61 14.11 -11.11 -7.79
C VAL A 61 12.97 -12.15 -7.81
N SER A 62 11.72 -11.67 -7.89
CA SER A 62 10.53 -12.50 -7.97
C SER A 62 9.92 -12.60 -9.38
N ARG A 63 9.45 -13.79 -9.76
CA ARG A 63 8.54 -13.92 -10.92
C ARG A 63 7.31 -13.02 -10.71
N PRO A 64 6.93 -12.20 -11.70
CA PRO A 64 5.75 -11.34 -11.58
C PRO A 64 4.50 -12.19 -11.34
N SER A 65 3.61 -11.71 -10.46
CA SER A 65 2.32 -12.34 -10.20
C SER A 65 1.59 -12.60 -11.53
N ASN A 66 1.20 -13.85 -11.79
CA ASN A 66 0.46 -14.16 -13.02
C ASN A 66 -1.05 -13.92 -12.78
N ALA A 67 -1.42 -12.64 -12.68
CA ALA A 67 -2.78 -12.21 -12.43
C ALA A 67 -3.79 -12.79 -13.45
N SER A 68 -3.35 -12.95 -14.71
CA SER A 68 -4.16 -13.57 -15.76
C SER A 68 -4.42 -15.06 -15.51
N GLY A 69 -3.42 -15.80 -15.03
CA GLY A 69 -3.57 -17.19 -14.62
C GLY A 69 -4.50 -17.32 -13.42
N ALA A 70 -4.28 -16.51 -12.38
CA ALA A 70 -5.11 -16.49 -11.18
C ALA A 70 -6.60 -16.23 -11.48
N LYS A 71 -6.90 -15.24 -12.34
CA LYS A 71 -8.27 -14.94 -12.77
C LYS A 71 -8.95 -16.13 -13.44
N ARG A 72 -8.25 -16.87 -14.31
CA ARG A 72 -8.81 -18.04 -15.00
C ARG A 72 -9.19 -19.14 -14.02
N PHE A 73 -8.31 -19.47 -13.08
CA PHE A 73 -8.60 -20.45 -12.04
C PHE A 73 -9.75 -20.00 -11.12
N PHE A 74 -9.81 -18.70 -10.79
CA PHE A 74 -10.92 -18.18 -10.00
C PHE A 74 -12.28 -18.32 -10.71
N ILE A 75 -12.33 -18.02 -12.01
CA ILE A 75 -13.53 -18.20 -12.84
C ILE A 75 -13.94 -19.67 -12.88
N VAL A 76 -12.99 -20.58 -13.11
CA VAL A 76 -13.27 -22.03 -13.12
C VAL A 76 -13.80 -22.49 -11.76
N GLY A 77 -13.19 -22.04 -10.65
CA GLY A 77 -13.65 -22.33 -9.30
C GLY A 77 -15.09 -21.88 -9.05
N ILE A 78 -15.44 -20.65 -9.47
CA ILE A 78 -16.82 -20.12 -9.38
C ILE A 78 -17.79 -20.96 -10.19
N LEU A 79 -17.44 -21.34 -11.42
CA LEU A 79 -18.30 -22.16 -12.28
C LEU A 79 -18.55 -23.54 -11.66
N CYS A 80 -17.51 -24.20 -11.13
CA CYS A 80 -17.65 -25.47 -10.43
C CYS A 80 -18.56 -25.33 -9.21
N LEU A 81 -18.40 -24.27 -8.41
CA LEU A 81 -19.24 -23.99 -7.25
C LEU A 81 -20.70 -23.75 -7.65
N ALA A 82 -20.94 -22.98 -8.71
CA ALA A 82 -22.28 -22.72 -9.24
C ALA A 82 -22.99 -24.01 -9.66
N ILE A 83 -22.29 -24.93 -10.31
CA ILE A 83 -22.83 -26.26 -10.68
C ILE A 83 -23.20 -27.07 -9.44
N VAL A 84 -22.34 -27.08 -8.41
CA VAL A 84 -22.61 -27.81 -7.16
C VAL A 84 -23.83 -27.23 -6.44
N VAL A 85 -23.94 -25.90 -6.35
CA VAL A 85 -25.09 -25.22 -5.75
C VAL A 85 -26.36 -25.51 -6.55
N ALA A 86 -26.32 -25.39 -7.88
CA ALA A 86 -27.46 -25.70 -8.74
C ALA A 86 -27.90 -27.17 -8.59
N GLY A 87 -26.96 -28.09 -8.47
CA GLY A 87 -27.23 -29.50 -8.19
C GLY A 87 -27.88 -29.74 -6.83
N PHE A 88 -27.40 -29.05 -5.79
CA PHE A 88 -27.93 -29.14 -4.43
C PHE A 88 -29.39 -28.65 -4.33
N TRP A 89 -29.70 -27.56 -5.03
CA TRP A 89 -31.06 -26.99 -5.12
C TRP A 89 -31.98 -27.71 -6.12
N GLY A 90 -31.48 -28.75 -6.79
CA GLY A 90 -32.27 -29.53 -7.75
C GLY A 90 -32.56 -28.82 -9.07
N LEU A 91 -31.86 -27.72 -9.39
CA LEU A 91 -31.94 -27.06 -10.70
C LEU A 91 -31.30 -27.91 -11.80
N ILE A 92 -30.31 -28.74 -11.44
CA ILE A 92 -29.62 -29.65 -12.36
C ILE A 92 -29.54 -31.03 -11.69
N SER A 93 -29.96 -32.08 -12.40
CA SER A 93 -29.82 -33.45 -11.90
C SER A 93 -28.50 -34.06 -12.36
N LEU A 94 -27.58 -34.24 -11.42
CA LEU A 94 -26.28 -34.88 -11.65
C LEU A 94 -26.07 -36.03 -10.67
N PRO A 95 -25.38 -37.11 -11.07
CA PRO A 95 -24.95 -38.14 -10.14
C PRO A 95 -24.10 -37.56 -9.01
N LYS A 96 -24.25 -38.08 -7.78
CA LYS A 96 -23.50 -37.62 -6.61
C LYS A 96 -21.99 -37.61 -6.83
N PHE A 97 -21.45 -38.60 -7.57
CA PHE A 97 -20.02 -38.65 -7.87
C PHE A 97 -19.58 -37.47 -8.75
N VAL A 98 -20.40 -37.08 -9.73
CA VAL A 98 -20.12 -35.93 -10.61
C VAL A 98 -20.11 -34.63 -9.80
N MET A 99 -21.08 -34.45 -8.91
CA MET A 99 -21.11 -33.28 -8.02
C MET A 99 -19.87 -33.23 -7.10
N THR A 100 -19.43 -34.40 -6.61
CA THR A 100 -18.22 -34.51 -5.78
C THR A 100 -16.98 -34.10 -6.57
N LEU A 101 -16.85 -34.52 -7.83
CA LEU A 101 -15.75 -34.12 -8.70
C LEU A 101 -15.73 -32.60 -8.95
N PHE A 102 -16.90 -31.97 -9.16
CA PHE A 102 -16.98 -30.52 -9.30
C PHE A 102 -16.60 -29.80 -8.01
N ALA A 103 -17.00 -30.31 -6.84
CA ALA A 103 -16.61 -29.73 -5.56
C ALA A 103 -15.09 -29.77 -5.35
N ILE A 104 -14.47 -30.93 -5.57
CA ILE A 104 -13.01 -31.10 -5.46
C ILE A 104 -12.28 -30.23 -6.49
N GLY A 105 -12.74 -30.24 -7.74
CA GLY A 105 -12.16 -29.43 -8.82
C GLY A 105 -12.26 -27.93 -8.54
N GLY A 106 -13.38 -27.47 -7.97
CA GLY A 106 -13.57 -26.08 -7.56
C GLY A 106 -12.58 -25.65 -6.49
N VAL A 107 -12.42 -26.45 -5.42
CA VAL A 107 -11.44 -26.19 -4.36
C VAL A 107 -10.02 -26.17 -4.92
N ALA A 108 -9.64 -27.16 -5.73
CA ALA A 108 -8.32 -27.21 -6.36
C ALA A 108 -8.07 -25.98 -7.25
N SER A 109 -9.10 -25.50 -7.95
CA SER A 109 -9.01 -24.28 -8.76
C SER A 109 -8.77 -23.04 -7.89
N PHE A 110 -9.47 -22.87 -6.78
CA PHE A 110 -9.22 -21.76 -5.87
C PHE A 110 -7.81 -21.80 -5.26
N VAL A 111 -7.32 -22.98 -4.88
CA VAL A 111 -5.94 -23.15 -4.41
C VAL A 111 -4.93 -22.75 -5.49
N ALA A 112 -5.14 -23.19 -6.73
CA ALA A 112 -4.31 -22.77 -7.86
C ALA A 112 -4.38 -21.26 -8.07
N ALA A 113 -5.57 -20.65 -8.01
CA ALA A 113 -5.73 -19.21 -8.16
C ALA A 113 -4.92 -18.42 -7.13
N VAL A 114 -4.94 -18.86 -5.86
CA VAL A 114 -4.13 -18.27 -4.79
C VAL A 114 -2.65 -18.46 -5.08
N PHE A 115 -2.22 -19.66 -5.46
CA PHE A 115 -0.82 -19.94 -5.77
C PHE A 115 -0.28 -19.08 -6.93
N PHE A 116 -1.08 -18.88 -7.98
CA PHE A 116 -0.70 -18.02 -9.11
C PHE A 116 -0.77 -16.52 -8.81
N ASN A 117 -1.55 -16.12 -7.79
CA ASN A 117 -1.68 -14.73 -7.37
C ASN A 117 -0.67 -14.35 -6.28
N ALA A 118 -0.21 -15.32 -5.48
CA ALA A 118 0.69 -15.06 -4.37
C ALA A 118 2.08 -14.62 -4.88
N PRO A 119 2.63 -13.50 -4.38
CA PRO A 119 4.03 -13.17 -4.60
C PRO A 119 4.88 -14.30 -4.00
N HIS A 120 5.80 -14.84 -4.80
CA HIS A 120 6.62 -16.00 -4.42
C HIS A 120 7.77 -15.64 -3.46
N GLU A 121 8.00 -14.35 -3.21
CA GLU A 121 8.98 -13.87 -2.25
C GLU A 121 8.25 -13.05 -1.18
N SER A 122 8.13 -13.63 0.01
CA SER A 122 8.02 -12.85 1.23
C SER A 122 9.43 -12.39 1.57
N ASP A 123 9.84 -11.24 1.04
CA ASP A 123 10.99 -10.56 1.60
C ASP A 123 10.54 -10.02 2.98
N PRO A 124 11.11 -10.52 4.09
CA PRO A 124 10.73 -10.06 5.42
C PRO A 124 11.03 -8.57 5.65
N ASP A 125 11.86 -7.97 4.78
CA ASP A 125 12.21 -6.55 4.77
C ASP A 125 11.42 -5.73 3.72
N ASP A 126 10.54 -6.35 2.91
CA ASP A 126 9.64 -5.64 1.96
C ASP A 126 8.46 -5.05 2.75
N ASP A 127 8.54 -3.75 3.00
CA ASP A 127 7.54 -2.92 3.69
C ASP A 127 6.26 -2.69 2.86
N GLY A 128 6.17 -3.29 1.68
CA GLY A 128 5.03 -3.19 0.78
C GLY A 128 5.01 -1.93 -0.07
N ALA A 129 6.06 -1.10 -0.04
CA ALA A 129 6.19 0.10 -0.87
C ALA A 129 6.69 -0.22 -2.28
N ARG A 130 5.96 -1.06 -3.03
CA ARG A 130 6.21 -1.21 -4.47
C ARG A 130 5.50 -0.06 -5.22
N LEU A 131 6.29 0.90 -5.73
CA LEU A 131 5.86 2.01 -6.59
C LEU A 131 5.40 1.52 -7.97
#